data_AF-A0A0D7AQN0-F1
#
_entry.id   AF-A0A0D7AQN0-F1
#
_cell.length_a   1.000
_cell.length_b   1.000
_cell.length_c   1.000
_cell.angle_alpha   90.00
_cell.angle_beta   90.00
_cell.angle_gamma   90.00
#
_symmetry.space_group_name_H-M   'P 1'
#
loop_
_entity.id
_entity.type
_entity.pdbx_description
1 polymer ?
#
loop_
_entity_poly.entity_id
_entity_poly.type
_entity_poly.pdbx_seq_one_letter_code
_entity_poly.pdbx_strand_id
1 'polypeptide(L)'
;MITFFLFTPKDNNWTPYVRPPTSARLTEALNTLRVVLQEVDTEDWQTRIKAAIASVLRALWYERWNPTRSNPFVDPTMCFIAVFFLKPTGSFETASGVPYMLTRLVYFMRCLVLLDAHKAKTSQADVIEQVNQLHVHIEEGQESTFAAVWRLQAYAKSISMSSIGLPRVWYTENGRKHFTELHYKNRHFSLANYARWNHQLQQNVMTSLTELGWDEVLAIPFNSGPTGSGNLLDDAECSDVYYSVFTELENQQAFGRRASALLEKLLKMPGFLNAEGRPVFTRWMRWFDAAAQGERNLMLLTLNNEGSPSRATEHVNMLVANTETRQRNL
;
A
#
# COMPACT_ATOMS: atom_id res chain seq x y z
N MET A 1 -9.07 5.26 13.99
CA MET A 1 -9.21 6.23 15.08
C MET A 1 -10.56 6.95 15.03
N ILE A 2 -10.87 7.76 14.02
CA ILE A 2 -12.15 8.51 13.97
C ILE A 2 -13.37 7.58 14.07
N THR A 3 -13.37 6.46 13.35
CA THR A 3 -14.42 5.43 13.44
C THR A 3 -14.64 4.91 14.86
N PHE A 4 -13.57 4.79 15.66
CA PHE A 4 -13.67 4.37 17.06
C PHE A 4 -14.41 5.41 17.91
N PHE A 5 -14.19 6.71 17.66
CA PHE A 5 -14.90 7.78 18.37
C PHE A 5 -16.33 8.02 17.86
N LEU A 6 -16.62 7.65 16.61
CA LEU A 6 -17.97 7.70 16.05
C LEU A 6 -18.83 6.49 16.39
N PHE A 7 -18.21 5.39 16.86
CA PHE A 7 -18.92 4.17 17.23
C PHE A 7 -19.97 4.46 18.29
N THR A 8 -21.17 3.93 18.09
CA THR A 8 -22.26 3.93 19.05
C THR A 8 -22.80 2.50 19.14
N PRO A 9 -22.86 1.89 20.33
CA PRO A 9 -23.42 0.55 20.48
C PRO A 9 -24.92 0.57 20.16
N LYS A 10 -25.44 -0.52 19.57
CA LYS A 10 -26.83 -0.62 19.05
C LYS A 10 -27.90 -0.28 20.08
N ASP A 11 -27.68 -0.59 21.36
CA ASP A 11 -28.63 -0.34 22.45
C ASP A 11 -28.18 0.80 23.38
N ASN A 12 -27.22 1.62 22.95
CA ASN A 12 -26.55 2.63 23.77
C ASN A 12 -25.93 2.05 25.08
N ASN A 13 -25.75 0.73 25.15
CA ASN A 13 -25.18 0.04 26.29
C ASN A 13 -23.66 0.13 26.22
N TRP A 14 -23.12 1.14 26.88
CA TRP A 14 -21.68 1.35 26.98
C TRP A 14 -21.09 0.46 28.08
N THR A 15 -20.21 -0.47 27.71
CA THR A 15 -19.32 -1.08 28.70
C THR A 15 -18.29 -0.03 29.16
N PRO A 16 -17.92 0.02 30.45
CA PRO A 16 -16.95 0.99 30.98
C PRO A 16 -15.61 0.99 30.24
N TYR A 17 -15.23 -0.15 29.65
CA TYR A 17 -13.95 -0.35 28.97
C TYR A 17 -13.91 0.14 27.51
N VAL A 18 -15.06 0.48 26.93
CA VAL A 18 -15.19 0.81 25.49
C VAL A 18 -15.71 2.23 25.29
N ARG A 19 -16.17 2.92 26.33
CA ARG A 19 -16.57 4.32 26.22
C ARG A 19 -15.33 5.20 26.17
N PRO A 20 -15.02 5.85 25.03
CA PRO A 20 -13.89 6.76 24.99
C PRO A 20 -14.15 7.94 25.94
N PRO A 21 -13.12 8.40 26.67
CA PRO A 21 -13.18 9.68 27.35
C PRO A 21 -13.59 10.79 26.38
N THR A 22 -14.32 11.79 26.87
CA THR A 22 -14.75 12.91 26.05
C THR A 22 -14.68 14.21 26.82
N SER A 23 -14.58 15.31 26.06
CA SER A 23 -14.73 16.67 26.53
C SER A 23 -15.93 17.33 25.84
N ALA A 24 -16.37 18.50 26.32
CA ALA A 24 -17.41 19.27 25.64
C ALA A 24 -17.00 19.59 24.19
N ARG A 25 -15.75 20.01 24.01
CA ARG A 25 -15.17 20.34 22.69
C ARG A 25 -15.10 19.12 21.76
N LEU A 26 -14.66 17.97 22.27
CA LEU A 26 -14.61 16.74 21.48
C LEU A 26 -16.02 16.27 21.09
N THR A 27 -16.97 16.36 22.02
CA THR A 27 -18.37 15.97 21.78
C THR A 27 -18.99 16.84 20.69
N GLU A 28 -18.78 18.15 20.76
CA GLU A 28 -19.24 19.09 19.73
C GLU A 28 -18.60 18.79 18.37
N ALA A 29 -17.28 18.63 18.31
CA ALA A 29 -16.58 18.31 17.06
C ALA A 29 -17.05 16.98 16.43
N LEU A 30 -17.29 15.95 17.25
CA LEU A 30 -17.83 14.67 16.79
C LEU A 30 -19.27 14.80 16.28
N ASN A 31 -20.10 15.61 16.93
CA ASN A 31 -21.46 15.86 16.46
C ASN A 31 -21.47 16.59 15.11
N THR A 32 -20.63 17.63 14.95
CA THR A 32 -20.45 18.31 13.66
C THR A 32 -20.00 17.34 12.57
N LEU A 33 -19.05 16.44 12.89
CA LEU A 33 -18.61 15.41 11.94
C LEU A 33 -19.73 14.45 11.56
N ARG A 34 -20.57 14.02 12.51
CA ARG A 34 -21.74 13.16 12.22
C ARG A 34 -22.71 13.81 11.24
N VAL A 35 -23.01 15.09 11.44
CA VAL A 35 -23.90 15.86 10.55
C VAL A 35 -23.32 15.92 9.14
N VAL A 36 -22.04 16.29 8.99
CA VAL A 36 -21.38 16.38 7.67
C VAL A 36 -21.31 15.02 6.96
N LEU A 37 -21.17 13.92 7.71
CA LEU A 37 -21.19 12.56 7.14
C LEU A 37 -22.56 12.12 6.63
N GLN A 38 -23.65 12.76 7.05
CA GLN A 38 -25.01 12.49 6.56
C GLN A 38 -25.35 13.27 5.29
N GLU A 39 -24.59 14.33 4.97
CA GLU A 39 -24.86 15.26 3.86
C GLU A 39 -23.96 15.00 2.63
N VAL A 40 -23.79 13.73 2.22
CA VAL A 40 -22.76 13.26 1.27
C VAL A 40 -22.86 13.87 -0.15
N ASP A 41 -23.97 14.51 -0.53
CA ASP A 41 -24.24 14.98 -1.90
C ASP A 41 -24.18 16.51 -2.10
N THR A 42 -23.47 17.24 -1.25
CA THR A 42 -23.29 18.71 -1.41
C THR A 42 -22.03 19.05 -2.18
N GLU A 43 -22.08 20.09 -3.03
CA GLU A 43 -20.96 20.55 -3.89
C GLU A 43 -19.69 20.88 -3.08
N ASP A 44 -19.85 21.26 -1.79
CA ASP A 44 -18.78 21.58 -0.84
C ASP A 44 -18.45 20.48 0.18
N TRP A 45 -19.01 19.26 0.02
CA TRP A 45 -18.89 18.19 1.02
C TRP A 45 -17.44 17.88 1.38
N GLN A 46 -16.54 17.83 0.37
CA GLN A 46 -15.11 17.55 0.58
C GLN A 46 -14.41 18.59 1.47
N THR A 47 -14.79 19.86 1.36
CA THR A 47 -14.20 20.93 2.16
C THR A 47 -14.74 20.87 3.59
N ARG A 48 -16.05 20.66 3.73
CA ARG A 48 -16.72 20.54 5.04
C ARG A 48 -16.23 19.32 5.82
N ILE A 49 -16.06 18.16 5.17
CA ILE A 49 -15.58 16.95 5.85
C ILE A 49 -14.14 17.11 6.31
N LYS A 50 -13.26 17.72 5.50
CA LYS A 50 -11.88 18.02 5.89
C LYS A 50 -11.83 18.96 7.10
N ALA A 51 -12.67 20.00 7.12
CA ALA A 51 -12.77 20.93 8.24
C ALA A 51 -13.28 20.25 9.52
N ALA A 52 -14.32 19.42 9.40
CA ALA A 52 -14.90 18.66 10.52
C ALA A 52 -13.90 17.63 11.10
N ILE A 53 -13.21 16.88 10.24
CA ILE A 53 -12.13 15.97 10.65
C ILE A 53 -11.04 16.74 11.39
N ALA A 54 -10.57 17.85 10.83
CA ALA A 54 -9.54 18.65 11.49
C ALA A 54 -10.01 19.21 12.84
N SER A 55 -11.29 19.56 12.98
CA SER A 55 -11.87 19.98 14.27
C SER A 55 -11.79 18.87 15.32
N VAL A 56 -12.16 17.63 14.95
CA VAL A 56 -12.04 16.46 15.83
C VAL A 56 -10.59 16.22 16.22
N LEU A 57 -9.65 16.26 15.28
CA LEU A 57 -8.23 16.05 15.58
C LEU A 57 -7.66 17.14 16.51
N ARG A 58 -8.07 18.41 16.35
CA ARG A 58 -7.70 19.48 17.29
C ARG A 58 -8.25 19.23 18.68
N ALA A 59 -9.51 18.82 18.79
CA ALA A 59 -10.13 18.50 20.08
C ALA A 59 -9.43 17.30 20.76
N LEU A 60 -8.92 16.34 19.98
CA LEU A 60 -8.16 15.22 20.51
C LEU A 60 -6.75 15.60 20.96
N TRP A 61 -6.02 16.41 20.19
CA TRP A 61 -4.56 16.54 20.35
C TRP A 61 -4.11 17.89 20.92
N TYR A 62 -4.92 18.95 20.83
CA TYR A 62 -4.58 20.25 21.41
C TYR A 62 -5.19 20.46 22.80
N GLU A 63 -6.13 19.61 23.19
CA GLU A 63 -6.70 19.61 24.52
C GLU A 63 -5.74 18.93 25.52
N ARG A 64 -5.68 19.47 26.74
CA ARG A 64 -4.93 18.87 27.84
C ARG A 64 -5.81 17.88 28.60
N TRP A 65 -5.47 16.61 28.49
CA TRP A 65 -6.17 15.52 29.18
C TRP A 65 -5.52 15.26 30.53
N ASN A 66 -6.00 15.94 31.58
CA ASN A 66 -5.40 15.85 32.92
C ASN A 66 -5.98 14.66 33.71
N PRO A 67 -5.19 13.63 34.05
CA PRO A 67 -5.68 12.48 34.81
C PRO A 67 -6.05 12.89 36.23
N THR A 68 -7.07 12.24 36.77
CA THR A 68 -7.51 12.41 38.17
C THR A 68 -7.39 11.09 38.92
N ARG A 69 -7.38 11.11 40.25
CA ARG A 69 -7.33 9.86 41.04
C ARG A 69 -8.50 8.92 40.74
N SER A 70 -9.68 9.47 40.45
CA SER A 70 -10.88 8.71 40.09
C SER A 70 -10.92 8.28 38.62
N ASN A 71 -10.16 8.95 37.75
CA ASN A 71 -10.08 8.63 36.33
C ASN A 71 -8.64 8.83 35.81
N PRO A 72 -7.80 7.78 35.83
CA PRO A 72 -6.42 7.87 35.35
C PRO A 72 -6.30 7.81 33.82
N PHE A 73 -7.31 7.30 33.12
CA PHE A 73 -7.30 7.11 31.66
C PHE A 73 -8.20 8.13 30.98
N VAL A 74 -7.75 9.39 30.97
CA VAL A 74 -8.53 10.53 30.44
C VAL A 74 -8.25 10.85 28.98
N ASP A 75 -7.11 10.44 28.44
CA ASP A 75 -6.73 10.76 27.06
C ASP A 75 -7.42 9.77 26.09
N PRO A 76 -8.34 10.26 25.23
CA PRO A 76 -9.08 9.39 24.30
C PRO A 76 -8.18 8.75 23.25
N THR A 77 -7.11 9.44 22.83
CA THR A 77 -6.14 8.90 21.86
C THR A 77 -5.36 7.75 22.47
N MET A 78 -4.94 7.87 23.74
CA MET A 78 -4.27 6.77 24.45
C MET A 78 -5.20 5.58 24.69
N CYS A 79 -6.48 5.82 24.99
CA CYS A 79 -7.48 4.76 25.09
C CYS A 79 -7.67 4.03 23.75
N PHE A 80 -7.75 4.78 22.64
CA PHE A 80 -7.78 4.20 21.29
C PHE A 80 -6.54 3.33 21.02
N ILE A 81 -5.35 3.81 21.36
CA ILE A 81 -4.09 3.06 21.15
C ILE A 81 -4.12 1.74 21.92
N ALA A 82 -4.57 1.74 23.18
CA ALA A 82 -4.69 0.53 23.97
C ALA A 82 -5.64 -0.49 23.32
N VAL A 83 -6.84 -0.06 22.92
CA VAL A 83 -7.81 -0.94 22.26
C VAL A 83 -7.31 -1.43 20.89
N PHE A 84 -6.65 -0.56 20.12
CA PHE A 84 -6.16 -0.89 18.79
C PHE A 84 -5.10 -2.00 18.81
N PHE A 85 -4.25 -2.03 19.83
CA PHE A 85 -3.23 -3.07 19.99
C PHE A 85 -3.71 -4.29 20.78
N LEU A 86 -4.97 -4.36 21.19
CA LEU A 86 -5.54 -5.52 21.85
C LEU A 86 -5.92 -6.59 20.81
N LYS A 87 -5.33 -7.78 20.95
CA LYS A 87 -5.64 -8.94 20.09
C LYS A 87 -6.95 -9.60 20.52
N PRO A 88 -7.60 -10.38 19.62
CA PRO A 88 -8.77 -11.19 19.98
C PRO A 88 -8.53 -12.16 21.15
N THR A 89 -7.28 -12.57 21.37
CA THR A 89 -6.85 -13.41 22.49
C THR A 89 -6.80 -12.69 23.85
N GLY A 90 -7.06 -11.37 23.88
CA GLY A 90 -6.94 -10.54 25.08
C GLY A 90 -5.51 -10.11 25.43
N SER A 91 -4.52 -10.53 24.63
CA SER A 91 -3.13 -10.07 24.78
C SER A 91 -2.84 -8.84 23.93
N PHE A 92 -1.86 -8.03 24.30
CA PHE A 92 -1.43 -6.88 23.52
C PHE A 92 -0.45 -7.26 22.40
N GLU A 93 -0.36 -6.41 21.38
CA GLU A 93 0.64 -6.52 20.32
C GLU A 93 2.06 -6.41 20.87
N THR A 94 2.98 -7.13 20.21
CA THR A 94 4.39 -7.09 20.58
C THR A 94 5.03 -5.78 20.15
N ALA A 95 6.10 -5.36 20.85
CA ALA A 95 6.78 -4.09 20.59
C ALA A 95 7.34 -3.94 19.16
N SER A 96 7.46 -5.02 18.37
CA SER A 96 7.86 -4.96 16.97
C SER A 96 6.73 -4.52 16.02
N GLY A 97 5.46 -4.77 16.39
CA GLY A 97 4.27 -4.41 15.59
C GLY A 97 3.70 -3.02 15.91
N VAL A 98 4.11 -2.43 17.04
CA VAL A 98 3.59 -1.16 17.56
C VAL A 98 4.16 0.11 16.88
N PRO A 99 5.48 0.21 16.57
CA PRO A 99 6.11 1.46 16.16
C PRO A 99 5.54 2.08 14.88
N TYR A 100 5.10 1.27 13.91
CA TYR A 100 4.60 1.77 12.63
C TYR A 100 3.35 2.63 12.80
N MET A 101 2.35 2.15 13.56
CA MET A 101 1.11 2.90 13.78
C MET A 101 1.36 4.16 14.60
N LEU A 102 2.17 4.07 15.67
CA LEU A 102 2.51 5.24 16.48
C LEU A 102 3.28 6.30 15.68
N THR A 103 4.20 5.90 14.81
CA THR A 103 4.92 6.82 13.91
C THR A 103 3.95 7.56 12.99
N ARG A 104 2.92 6.87 12.47
CA ARG A 104 1.87 7.52 11.67
C ARG A 104 1.06 8.51 12.49
N LEU A 105 0.70 8.20 13.74
CA LEU A 105 -0.01 9.14 14.61
C LEU A 105 0.83 10.39 14.89
N VAL A 106 2.09 10.23 15.28
CA VAL A 106 3.05 11.33 15.49
C VAL A 106 3.18 12.19 14.23
N TYR A 107 3.27 11.55 13.06
CA TYR A 107 3.31 12.25 11.77
C TYR A 107 2.04 13.07 11.54
N PHE A 108 0.84 12.49 11.73
CA PHE A 108 -0.40 13.22 11.55
C PHE A 108 -0.59 14.37 12.54
N MET A 109 -0.12 14.24 13.79
CA MET A 109 -0.12 15.32 14.77
C MET A 109 0.74 16.50 14.29
N ARG A 110 1.93 16.23 13.75
CA ARG A 110 2.80 17.25 13.14
C ARG A 110 2.17 17.90 11.92
N CYS A 111 1.56 17.10 11.04
CA CYS A 111 0.82 17.62 9.89
C CYS A 111 -0.34 18.52 10.29
N LEU A 112 -1.06 18.21 11.39
CA LEU A 112 -2.13 19.08 11.87
C LEU A 112 -1.60 20.44 12.34
N VAL A 113 -0.49 20.46 13.08
CA VAL A 113 0.21 21.70 13.47
C VAL A 113 0.62 22.51 12.25
N LEU A 114 1.22 21.87 11.25
CA LEU A 114 1.59 22.56 10.01
C LEU A 114 0.36 23.10 9.27
N LEU A 115 -0.70 22.29 9.15
CA LEU A 115 -1.95 22.72 8.53
C LEU A 115 -2.49 23.97 9.22
N ASP A 116 -2.51 24.01 10.55
CA ASP A 116 -3.01 25.15 11.31
C ASP A 116 -2.09 26.36 11.24
N ALA A 117 -0.77 26.16 11.21
CA ALA A 117 0.19 27.24 10.99
C ALA A 117 0.01 27.90 9.61
N HIS A 118 -0.41 27.14 8.60
CA HIS A 118 -0.66 27.64 7.24
C HIS A 118 -2.05 28.28 7.05
N LYS A 119 -2.99 28.14 8.00
CA LYS A 119 -4.39 28.59 7.80
C LYS A 119 -4.59 30.10 7.75
N ALA A 120 -3.71 30.88 8.38
CA ALA A 120 -3.99 32.28 8.66
C ALA A 120 -3.13 33.27 7.86
N LYS A 121 -2.16 32.84 7.04
CA LYS A 121 -1.09 33.76 6.66
C LYS A 121 -0.52 33.61 5.24
N THR A 122 -0.15 34.77 4.67
CA THR A 122 0.30 35.00 3.29
C THR A 122 1.82 34.95 3.11
N SER A 123 2.62 34.96 4.19
CA SER A 123 4.09 34.98 4.13
C SER A 123 4.74 33.82 4.90
N GLN A 124 6.01 33.54 4.61
CA GLN A 124 6.76 32.44 5.25
C GLN A 124 7.14 32.75 6.71
N ALA A 125 7.50 34.00 7.03
CA ALA A 125 7.89 34.42 8.39
C ALA A 125 6.75 34.22 9.40
N ASP A 126 5.57 34.52 8.90
CA ASP A 126 4.29 34.37 9.54
C ASP A 126 3.96 32.92 9.96
N VAL A 127 4.23 31.96 9.07
CA VAL A 127 4.04 30.52 9.33
C VAL A 127 5.00 30.06 10.42
N ILE A 128 6.26 30.50 10.39
CA ILE A 128 7.27 30.13 11.40
C ILE A 128 6.84 30.61 12.80
N GLU A 129 6.33 31.82 12.91
CA GLU A 129 5.80 32.35 14.18
C GLU A 129 4.64 31.49 14.72
N GLN A 130 3.71 31.09 13.84
CA GLN A 130 2.58 30.23 14.23
C GLN A 130 3.03 28.82 14.63
N VAL A 131 4.01 28.25 13.92
CA VAL A 131 4.63 26.98 14.33
C VAL A 131 5.22 27.10 15.73
N ASN A 132 5.92 28.20 16.05
CA ASN A 132 6.48 28.40 17.39
C ASN A 132 5.38 28.46 18.48
N GLN A 133 4.23 29.07 18.20
CA GLN A 133 3.09 29.11 19.13
C GLN A 133 2.46 27.73 19.33
N LEU A 134 2.32 26.95 18.24
CA LEU A 134 1.70 25.62 18.26
C LEU A 134 2.69 24.51 18.66
N HIS A 135 3.99 24.81 18.77
CA HIS A 135 5.05 23.83 19.05
C HIS A 135 4.81 23.08 20.36
N VAL A 136 4.16 23.71 21.34
CA VAL A 136 3.78 23.09 22.63
C VAL A 136 2.97 21.79 22.46
N HIS A 137 2.27 21.62 21.34
CA HIS A 137 1.48 20.42 21.04
C HIS A 137 2.28 19.29 20.38
N ILE A 138 3.54 19.54 20.02
CA ILE A 138 4.44 18.58 19.36
C ILE A 138 5.83 18.50 20.00
N GLU A 139 5.97 19.03 21.22
CA GLU A 139 7.20 19.00 22.01
C GLU A 139 7.19 17.79 22.97
N GLU A 140 8.32 17.08 23.08
CA GLU A 140 8.44 15.85 23.89
C GLU A 140 8.42 16.12 25.41
N GLY A 141 8.89 17.31 25.81
CA GLY A 141 9.04 17.73 27.20
C GLY A 141 7.73 18.16 27.87
N GLN A 142 6.70 18.45 27.09
CA GLN A 142 5.42 18.95 27.59
C GLN A 142 4.43 17.81 27.85
N GLU A 143 3.60 17.93 28.89
CA GLU A 143 2.49 17.00 29.11
C GLU A 143 1.41 17.23 28.05
N SER A 144 1.43 16.39 27.02
CA SER A 144 0.50 16.40 25.90
C SER A 144 0.26 14.98 25.36
N THR A 145 -0.84 14.81 24.61
CA THR A 145 -1.10 13.55 23.89
C THR A 145 0.07 13.19 22.97
N PHE A 146 0.67 14.17 22.30
CA PHE A 146 1.84 13.95 21.45
C PHE A 146 3.01 13.35 22.23
N ALA A 147 3.37 13.93 23.38
CA ALA A 147 4.46 13.43 24.20
C ALA A 147 4.19 12.00 24.71
N ALA A 148 2.94 11.69 25.08
CA ALA A 148 2.56 10.34 25.48
C ALA A 148 2.75 9.32 24.35
N VAL A 149 2.25 9.63 23.14
CA VAL A 149 2.39 8.77 21.96
C VAL A 149 3.85 8.63 21.54
N TRP A 150 4.61 9.72 21.57
CA TRP A 150 6.03 9.73 21.25
C TRP A 150 6.85 8.87 22.22
N ARG A 151 6.63 9.01 23.53
CA ARG A 151 7.30 8.19 24.56
C ARG A 151 6.98 6.72 24.38
N LEU A 152 5.72 6.38 24.11
CA LEU A 152 5.32 5.00 23.82
C LEU A 152 6.02 4.46 22.57
N GLN A 153 6.14 5.27 21.51
CA GLN A 153 6.86 4.91 20.30
C GLN A 153 8.36 4.69 20.58
N ALA A 154 9.00 5.60 21.30
CA ALA A 154 10.41 5.51 21.66
C ALA A 154 10.68 4.26 22.50
N TYR A 155 9.81 3.97 23.47
CA TYR A 155 9.88 2.78 24.29
C TYR A 155 9.70 1.49 23.48
N ALA A 156 8.69 1.43 22.60
CA ALA A 156 8.48 0.28 21.71
C ALA A 156 9.66 0.05 20.75
N LYS A 157 10.24 1.12 20.19
CA LYS A 157 11.45 1.05 19.35
C LYS A 157 12.64 0.53 20.16
N SER A 158 12.84 1.05 21.37
CA SER A 158 13.92 0.60 22.26
C SER A 158 13.80 -0.89 22.57
N ILE A 159 12.61 -1.38 22.93
CA ILE A 159 12.37 -2.82 23.14
C ILE A 159 12.65 -3.60 21.85
N SER A 160 12.10 -3.17 20.71
CA SER A 160 12.27 -3.90 19.45
C SER A 160 13.72 -3.93 18.96
N MET A 161 14.53 -2.91 19.27
CA MET A 161 15.94 -2.84 18.90
C MET A 161 16.84 -3.60 19.89
N SER A 162 16.46 -3.65 21.17
CA SER A 162 17.19 -4.37 22.24
C SER A 162 16.80 -5.85 22.32
N SER A 163 15.64 -6.24 21.81
CA SER A 163 15.26 -7.64 21.71
C SER A 163 16.20 -8.34 20.74
N ILE A 164 16.96 -9.33 21.24
CA ILE A 164 17.81 -10.20 20.42
C ILE A 164 16.93 -10.80 19.33
N GLY A 165 17.14 -10.38 18.09
CA GLY A 165 16.50 -11.02 16.95
C GLY A 165 16.98 -12.45 16.91
N LEU A 166 16.10 -13.40 17.25
CA LEU A 166 16.38 -14.81 16.98
C LEU A 166 16.80 -14.94 15.51
N PRO A 167 17.87 -15.70 15.20
CA PRO A 167 18.32 -15.87 13.83
C PRO A 167 17.11 -16.27 12.99
N ARG A 168 16.76 -15.44 12.02
CA ARG A 168 15.57 -15.68 11.19
C ARG A 168 15.84 -16.77 10.17
N VAL A 169 17.10 -17.10 9.95
CA VAL A 169 17.55 -18.15 9.04
C VAL A 169 18.52 -19.04 9.78
N TRP A 170 18.24 -20.33 9.84
CA TRP A 170 19.24 -21.32 10.21
C TRP A 170 19.11 -22.53 9.30
N TYR A 171 20.25 -23.04 8.84
CA TYR A 171 20.31 -24.25 8.02
C TYR A 171 20.09 -25.47 8.91
N THR A 172 19.32 -26.45 8.42
CA THR A 172 19.02 -27.69 9.15
C THR A 172 20.16 -28.70 9.06
N GLU A 173 21.02 -28.58 8.05
CA GLU A 173 22.09 -29.53 7.79
C GLU A 173 23.21 -29.43 8.84
N ASN A 174 23.33 -30.49 9.63
CA ASN A 174 24.48 -30.70 10.52
C ASN A 174 25.74 -30.88 9.65
N GLY A 175 26.60 -29.85 9.62
CA GLY A 175 27.91 -29.90 8.97
C GLY A 175 28.14 -28.97 7.78
N ARG A 176 27.19 -28.09 7.42
CA ARG A 176 27.37 -26.97 6.45
C ARG A 176 27.95 -27.36 5.07
N LYS A 177 27.59 -28.52 4.52
CA LYS A 177 28.17 -28.99 3.25
C LYS A 177 27.33 -28.69 2.01
N HIS A 178 26.00 -28.66 2.11
CA HIS A 178 25.15 -28.57 0.92
C HIS A 178 24.12 -27.43 0.94
N PHE A 179 23.80 -26.88 2.13
CA PHE A 179 22.92 -25.70 2.29
C PHE A 179 21.57 -25.84 1.55
N THR A 180 21.03 -27.06 1.46
CA THR A 180 19.81 -27.36 0.68
C THR A 180 18.52 -27.13 1.45
N GLU A 181 18.61 -27.04 2.78
CA GLU A 181 17.47 -26.88 3.66
C GLU A 181 17.73 -25.82 4.73
N LEU A 182 16.73 -24.97 4.95
CA LEU A 182 16.77 -23.91 5.94
C LEU A 182 15.43 -23.73 6.64
N HIS A 183 15.47 -23.25 7.86
CA HIS A 183 14.32 -22.63 8.50
C HIS A 183 14.39 -21.13 8.28
N TYR A 184 13.35 -20.55 7.67
CA TYR A 184 13.11 -19.12 7.71
C TYR A 184 11.98 -18.85 8.70
N LYS A 185 12.30 -18.25 9.84
CA LYS A 185 11.43 -18.19 11.03
C LYS A 185 11.00 -19.62 11.42
N ASN A 186 9.71 -19.85 11.64
CA ASN A 186 9.16 -21.16 11.98
C ASN A 186 8.72 -21.98 10.76
N ARG A 187 9.23 -21.67 9.55
CA ARG A 187 8.88 -22.38 8.32
C ARG A 187 10.11 -23.06 7.75
N HIS A 188 9.95 -24.34 7.44
CA HIS A 188 10.98 -25.12 6.77
C HIS A 188 10.93 -24.88 5.25
N PHE A 189 12.09 -24.65 4.66
CA PHE A 189 12.31 -24.47 3.23
C PHE A 189 13.35 -25.47 2.75
N SER A 190 13.08 -26.06 1.59
CA SER A 190 13.98 -26.98 0.90
C SER A 190 14.17 -26.50 -0.53
N LEU A 191 15.41 -26.57 -1.02
CA LEU A 191 15.76 -26.25 -2.40
C LEU A 191 14.97 -27.10 -3.40
N ALA A 192 14.71 -28.37 -3.07
CA ALA A 192 13.90 -29.26 -3.91
C ALA A 192 12.43 -28.80 -3.99
N ASN A 193 11.87 -28.30 -2.88
CA ASN A 193 10.50 -27.76 -2.86
C ASN A 193 10.43 -26.46 -3.68
N TYR A 194 11.44 -25.61 -3.55
CA TYR A 194 11.53 -24.37 -4.33
C TYR A 194 11.67 -24.66 -5.84
N ALA A 195 12.52 -25.60 -6.24
CA ALA A 195 12.66 -26.01 -7.64
C ALA A 195 11.34 -26.55 -8.22
N ARG A 196 10.63 -27.40 -7.47
CA ARG A 196 9.30 -27.89 -7.86
C ARG A 196 8.28 -26.77 -7.99
N TRP A 197 8.26 -25.83 -7.04
CA TRP A 197 7.39 -24.66 -7.09
C TRP A 197 7.68 -23.77 -8.30
N ASN A 198 8.96 -23.52 -8.61
CA ASN A 198 9.35 -22.71 -9.77
C ASN A 198 8.92 -23.38 -11.09
N HIS A 199 9.11 -24.69 -11.21
CA HIS A 199 8.64 -25.45 -12.37
C HIS A 199 7.10 -25.38 -12.51
N GLN A 200 6.36 -25.51 -11.40
CA GLN A 200 4.91 -25.37 -11.40
C GLN A 200 4.48 -23.94 -11.79
N LEU A 201 5.18 -22.92 -11.32
CA LEU A 201 4.91 -21.52 -11.68
C LEU A 201 5.09 -21.29 -13.18
N GLN A 202 6.18 -21.81 -13.78
CA GLN A 202 6.41 -21.75 -15.22
C GLN A 202 5.28 -22.42 -16.01
N GLN A 203 4.85 -23.63 -15.58
CA GLN A 203 3.72 -24.32 -16.22
C GLN A 203 2.40 -23.54 -16.09
N ASN A 204 2.14 -22.93 -14.93
CA ASN A 204 0.94 -22.12 -14.72
C ASN A 204 0.93 -20.87 -15.62
N VAL A 205 2.08 -20.22 -15.82
CA VAL A 205 2.21 -19.08 -16.75
C VAL A 205 1.90 -19.53 -18.18
N MET A 206 2.54 -20.60 -18.65
CA MET A 206 2.31 -21.12 -20.00
C MET A 206 0.84 -21.53 -20.22
N THR A 207 0.24 -22.18 -19.22
CA THR A 207 -1.18 -22.57 -19.26
C THR A 207 -2.09 -21.35 -19.31
N SER A 208 -1.83 -20.35 -18.47
CA SER A 208 -2.61 -19.09 -18.44
C SER A 208 -2.55 -18.35 -19.78
N LEU A 209 -1.35 -18.22 -20.36
CA LEU A 209 -1.18 -17.59 -21.67
C LEU A 209 -1.95 -18.36 -22.76
N THR A 210 -1.85 -19.69 -22.77
CA THR A 210 -2.57 -20.54 -23.72
C THR A 210 -4.10 -20.38 -23.58
N GLU A 211 -4.62 -20.40 -22.35
CA GLU A 211 -6.05 -20.24 -22.07
C GLU A 211 -6.60 -18.86 -22.43
N LEU A 212 -5.78 -17.82 -22.27
CA LEU A 212 -6.11 -16.45 -22.70
C LEU A 212 -6.10 -16.29 -24.22
N GLY A 213 -5.68 -17.32 -24.95
CA GLY A 213 -5.62 -17.34 -26.40
C GLY A 213 -4.31 -16.82 -26.97
N TRP A 214 -3.27 -16.67 -26.14
CA TRP A 214 -1.91 -16.34 -26.58
C TRP A 214 -1.32 -17.51 -27.36
N ASP A 215 -1.09 -17.32 -28.64
CA ASP A 215 -0.52 -18.31 -29.57
C ASP A 215 0.55 -17.65 -30.46
N GLU A 216 1.08 -18.38 -31.44
CA GLU A 216 2.10 -17.89 -32.37
C GLU A 216 1.64 -16.69 -33.23
N VAL A 217 0.33 -16.46 -33.36
CA VAL A 217 -0.22 -15.31 -34.09
C VAL A 217 -0.08 -14.04 -33.23
N LEU A 218 -0.26 -14.17 -31.91
CA LEU A 218 -0.16 -13.05 -30.96
C LEU A 218 1.25 -12.86 -30.39
N ALA A 219 1.99 -13.95 -30.21
CA ALA A 219 3.34 -13.92 -29.67
C ALA A 219 4.30 -13.24 -30.66
N ILE A 220 5.09 -12.31 -30.14
CA ILE A 220 6.20 -11.73 -30.89
C ILE A 220 7.46 -12.45 -30.44
N PRO A 221 8.15 -13.19 -31.33
CA PRO A 221 9.39 -13.84 -30.97
C PRO A 221 10.44 -12.77 -30.64
N PHE A 222 11.00 -12.86 -29.44
CA PHE A 222 12.18 -12.09 -29.07
C PHE A 222 13.42 -12.87 -29.55
N ASN A 223 13.70 -12.81 -30.84
CA ASN A 223 14.89 -13.45 -31.41
C ASN A 223 15.96 -12.36 -31.61
N SER A 224 17.02 -12.41 -30.81
CA SER A 224 18.18 -11.50 -30.86
C SER A 224 19.10 -11.75 -32.08
N GLY A 225 18.59 -12.36 -33.14
CA GLY A 225 19.33 -12.65 -34.37
C GLY A 225 19.21 -11.52 -35.41
N PRO A 226 20.29 -11.15 -36.12
CA PRO A 226 20.35 -9.95 -36.96
C PRO A 226 19.52 -9.97 -38.26
N THR A 227 18.71 -11.00 -38.54
CA THR A 227 18.11 -11.19 -39.88
C THR A 227 16.67 -11.75 -39.91
N GLY A 228 15.90 -11.67 -38.82
CA GLY A 228 14.52 -12.17 -38.81
C GLY A 228 13.49 -11.11 -39.17
N SER A 229 12.83 -11.23 -40.33
CA SER A 229 11.62 -10.47 -40.64
C SER A 229 10.53 -10.79 -39.60
N GLY A 230 10.06 -9.80 -38.84
CA GLY A 230 8.99 -9.97 -37.84
C GLY A 230 9.44 -10.08 -36.38
N ASN A 231 10.73 -9.86 -36.09
CA ASN A 231 11.24 -9.71 -34.73
C ASN A 231 11.10 -8.26 -34.23
N LEU A 232 11.08 -8.08 -32.91
CA LEU A 232 11.33 -6.77 -32.30
C LEU A 232 12.82 -6.48 -32.35
N LEU A 233 13.19 -5.40 -33.04
CA LEU A 233 14.53 -4.84 -33.06
C LEU A 233 14.65 -3.81 -31.95
N ASP A 234 15.47 -4.12 -30.95
CA ASP A 234 15.67 -3.25 -29.81
C ASP A 234 17.12 -2.73 -29.80
N ASP A 235 17.30 -1.41 -29.86
CA ASP A 235 18.59 -0.78 -29.61
C ASP A 235 18.65 -0.33 -28.15
N ALA A 236 19.27 -1.17 -27.33
CA ALA A 236 19.46 -0.93 -25.90
C ALA A 236 20.39 0.27 -25.61
N GLU A 237 21.23 0.66 -26.57
CA GLU A 237 22.21 1.74 -26.42
C GLU A 237 21.66 3.09 -26.91
N CYS A 238 20.54 3.09 -27.63
CA CYS A 238 19.90 4.31 -28.12
C CYS A 238 19.45 5.20 -26.95
N SER A 239 20.04 6.40 -26.90
CA SER A 239 19.79 7.40 -25.86
C SER A 239 18.87 8.53 -26.30
N ASP A 240 18.31 8.44 -27.51
CA ASP A 240 17.46 9.47 -28.08
C ASP A 240 16.18 9.65 -27.25
N VAL A 241 15.81 10.91 -27.03
CA VAL A 241 14.58 11.26 -26.33
C VAL A 241 13.39 10.75 -27.15
N TYR A 242 12.44 10.07 -26.49
CA TYR A 242 11.27 9.42 -27.09
C TYR A 242 11.53 8.13 -27.86
N TYR A 243 12.77 7.64 -27.94
CA TYR A 243 13.06 6.33 -28.51
C TYR A 243 12.29 5.22 -27.75
N SER A 244 11.64 4.33 -28.50
CA SER A 244 10.93 3.17 -27.95
C SER A 244 10.83 2.05 -28.97
N VAL A 245 11.19 0.84 -28.53
CA VAL A 245 10.99 -0.40 -29.31
C VAL A 245 9.54 -0.57 -29.80
N PHE A 246 8.56 0.06 -29.16
CA PHE A 246 7.14 -0.03 -29.53
C PHE A 246 6.71 1.03 -30.57
N THR A 247 7.47 2.11 -30.76
CA THR A 247 7.15 3.20 -31.70
C THR A 247 8.03 3.22 -32.94
N GLU A 248 9.20 2.58 -32.90
CA GLU A 248 10.12 2.51 -34.04
C GLU A 248 9.44 1.94 -35.30
N LEU A 249 9.70 2.59 -36.44
CA LEU A 249 9.08 2.27 -37.73
C LEU A 249 9.37 0.83 -38.15
N GLU A 250 10.58 0.36 -37.86
CA GLU A 250 11.07 -0.99 -38.12
C GLU A 250 10.26 -2.04 -37.36
N ASN A 251 9.76 -1.70 -36.17
CA ASN A 251 8.98 -2.60 -35.31
C ASN A 251 7.47 -2.54 -35.59
N GLN A 252 6.98 -1.55 -36.34
CA GLN A 252 5.55 -1.45 -36.67
C GLN A 252 5.05 -2.69 -37.42
N GLN A 253 5.89 -3.34 -38.23
CA GLN A 253 5.55 -4.59 -38.90
C GLN A 253 5.41 -5.76 -37.92
N ALA A 254 6.12 -5.75 -36.79
CA ALA A 254 5.99 -6.74 -35.74
C ALA A 254 4.65 -6.59 -34.99
N PHE A 255 4.13 -5.36 -34.83
CA PHE A 255 2.87 -5.11 -34.13
C PHE A 255 1.61 -5.15 -35.03
N GLY A 256 1.74 -4.80 -36.32
CA GLY A 256 0.68 -4.62 -37.32
C GLY A 256 -0.68 -5.29 -37.03
N ARG A 257 -0.98 -6.43 -37.67
CA ARG A 257 -2.25 -7.15 -37.43
C ARG A 257 -2.36 -7.76 -36.04
N ARG A 258 -1.26 -7.90 -35.30
CA ARG A 258 -1.22 -8.55 -33.97
C ARG A 258 -1.95 -7.73 -32.91
N ALA A 259 -1.86 -6.39 -32.99
CA ALA A 259 -2.57 -5.48 -32.09
C ALA A 259 -4.09 -5.67 -32.13
N SER A 260 -4.64 -5.99 -33.31
CA SER A 260 -6.07 -6.27 -33.51
C SER A 260 -6.42 -7.75 -33.35
N ALA A 261 -5.46 -8.65 -33.57
CA ALA A 261 -5.68 -10.09 -33.64
C ALA A 261 -6.23 -10.68 -32.33
N LEU A 262 -5.79 -10.19 -31.16
CA LEU A 262 -6.32 -10.68 -29.88
C LEU A 262 -7.81 -10.33 -29.77
N LEU A 263 -8.16 -9.07 -30.04
CA LEU A 263 -9.54 -8.61 -29.99
C LEU A 263 -10.40 -9.37 -31.01
N GLU A 264 -9.95 -9.51 -32.25
CA GLU A 264 -10.66 -10.29 -33.27
C GLU A 264 -10.88 -11.74 -32.87
N LYS A 265 -9.86 -12.36 -32.24
CA LYS A 265 -9.95 -13.74 -31.76
C LYS A 265 -10.99 -13.85 -30.65
N LEU A 266 -10.97 -12.95 -29.67
CA LEU A 266 -11.95 -12.92 -28.58
C LEU A 266 -13.37 -12.67 -29.10
N LEU A 267 -13.56 -11.76 -30.06
CA LEU A 267 -14.88 -11.49 -30.66
C LEU A 267 -15.45 -12.68 -31.44
N LYS A 268 -14.58 -13.54 -32.00
CA LYS A 268 -14.96 -14.80 -32.67
C LYS A 268 -15.21 -15.95 -31.69
N MET A 269 -14.77 -15.83 -30.43
CA MET A 269 -14.97 -16.88 -29.44
C MET A 269 -16.43 -16.92 -28.96
N PRO A 270 -17.05 -18.11 -28.90
CA PRO A 270 -18.41 -18.26 -28.41
C PRO A 270 -18.59 -17.64 -27.01
N GLY A 271 -19.66 -16.86 -26.86
CA GLY A 271 -20.07 -16.28 -25.59
C GLY A 271 -19.38 -14.96 -25.20
N PHE A 272 -18.47 -14.41 -26.02
CA PHE A 272 -17.96 -13.05 -25.82
C PHE A 272 -18.91 -11.98 -26.37
N LEU A 273 -19.66 -12.32 -27.41
CA LEU A 273 -20.75 -11.52 -27.97
C LEU A 273 -22.09 -12.26 -27.84
N ASN A 274 -23.17 -11.52 -27.65
CA ASN A 274 -24.53 -12.04 -27.70
C ASN A 274 -25.05 -12.10 -29.16
N ALA A 275 -26.29 -12.55 -29.36
CA ALA A 275 -26.88 -12.68 -30.71
C ALA A 275 -26.99 -11.34 -31.45
N GLU A 276 -27.06 -10.22 -30.72
CA GLU A 276 -27.10 -8.86 -31.26
C GLU A 276 -25.70 -8.25 -31.46
N GLY A 277 -24.62 -9.03 -31.26
CA GLY A 277 -23.24 -8.57 -31.42
C GLY A 277 -22.73 -7.67 -30.29
N ARG A 278 -23.38 -7.66 -29.12
CA ARG A 278 -22.99 -6.89 -27.93
C ARG A 278 -22.13 -7.72 -26.97
N PRO A 279 -21.18 -7.10 -26.24
CA PRO A 279 -20.35 -7.79 -25.26
C PRO A 279 -21.15 -8.49 -24.14
N VAL A 280 -20.85 -9.76 -23.89
CA VAL A 280 -21.41 -10.51 -22.76
C VAL A 280 -20.57 -10.25 -21.51
N PHE A 281 -21.02 -9.31 -20.69
CA PHE A 281 -20.25 -8.78 -19.56
C PHE A 281 -19.62 -9.84 -18.64
N THR A 282 -20.38 -10.90 -18.30
CA THR A 282 -19.88 -11.98 -17.41
C THR A 282 -18.73 -12.78 -18.01
N ARG A 283 -18.71 -12.96 -19.34
CA ARG A 283 -17.61 -13.65 -20.03
C ARG A 283 -16.36 -12.79 -20.05
N TRP A 284 -16.51 -11.50 -20.36
CA TRP A 284 -15.43 -10.53 -20.33
C TRP A 284 -14.80 -10.41 -18.93
N MET A 285 -15.62 -10.31 -17.88
CA MET A 285 -15.12 -10.27 -16.50
C MET A 285 -14.29 -11.51 -16.14
N ARG A 286 -14.74 -12.71 -16.51
CA ARG A 286 -13.98 -13.95 -16.25
C ARG A 286 -12.66 -13.97 -17.02
N TRP A 287 -12.66 -13.48 -18.25
CA TRP A 287 -11.43 -13.38 -19.02
C TRP A 287 -10.44 -12.38 -18.40
N PHE A 288 -10.91 -11.21 -17.95
CA PHE A 288 -10.06 -10.24 -17.24
C PHE A 288 -9.53 -10.77 -15.91
N ASP A 289 -10.33 -11.54 -15.16
CA ASP A 289 -9.86 -12.19 -13.93
C ASP A 289 -8.76 -13.22 -14.23
N ALA A 290 -8.94 -14.06 -15.25
CA ALA A 290 -7.92 -14.99 -15.72
C ALA A 290 -6.65 -14.25 -16.21
N ALA A 291 -6.81 -13.12 -16.89
CA ALA A 291 -5.70 -12.28 -17.34
C ALA A 291 -4.91 -11.71 -16.17
N ALA A 292 -5.59 -11.20 -15.14
CA ALA A 292 -4.96 -10.69 -13.92
C ALA A 292 -4.23 -11.81 -13.15
N GLN A 293 -4.77 -13.02 -13.11
CA GLN A 293 -4.10 -14.18 -12.52
C GLN A 293 -2.85 -14.58 -13.32
N GLY A 294 -2.94 -14.58 -14.65
CA GLY A 294 -1.81 -14.83 -15.55
C GLY A 294 -0.70 -13.80 -15.37
N GLU A 295 -1.04 -12.51 -15.33
CA GLU A 295 -0.12 -11.39 -15.09
C GLU A 295 0.56 -11.51 -13.72
N ARG A 296 -0.20 -11.86 -12.67
CA ARG A 296 0.37 -12.12 -11.35
C ARG A 296 1.41 -13.24 -11.39
N ASN A 297 1.11 -14.35 -12.06
CA ASN A 297 2.05 -15.47 -12.17
C ASN A 297 3.30 -15.09 -12.98
N LEU A 298 3.12 -14.31 -14.06
CA LEU A 298 4.22 -13.80 -14.87
C LEU A 298 5.12 -12.88 -14.04
N MET A 299 4.55 -11.94 -13.28
CA MET A 299 5.30 -11.07 -12.39
C MET A 299 6.08 -11.87 -11.33
N LEU A 300 5.45 -12.87 -10.70
CA LEU A 300 6.15 -13.75 -9.75
C LEU A 300 7.30 -14.51 -10.42
N LEU A 301 7.15 -14.93 -11.67
CA LEU A 301 8.20 -15.63 -12.41
C LEU A 301 9.36 -14.69 -12.74
N THR A 302 9.08 -13.46 -13.18
CA THR A 302 10.10 -12.43 -13.41
C THR A 302 10.88 -12.15 -12.13
N LEU A 303 10.17 -11.86 -11.02
CA LEU A 303 10.75 -11.64 -9.69
C LEU A 303 11.66 -12.78 -9.22
N ASN A 304 11.27 -14.01 -9.56
CA ASN A 304 11.99 -15.19 -9.14
C ASN A 304 13.26 -15.45 -9.97
N ASN A 305 13.24 -15.05 -11.24
CA ASN A 305 14.37 -15.21 -12.16
C ASN A 305 15.30 -13.99 -12.16
N GLU A 306 14.84 -12.85 -11.66
CA GLU A 306 15.67 -11.69 -11.40
C GLU A 306 16.66 -12.01 -10.26
N GLY A 307 17.95 -11.82 -10.53
CA GLY A 307 19.02 -12.06 -9.54
C GLY A 307 18.99 -11.14 -8.30
N SER A 308 18.01 -10.22 -8.18
CA SER A 308 17.84 -9.35 -7.01
C SER A 308 16.36 -8.98 -6.78
N PRO A 309 15.83 -9.09 -5.55
CA PRO A 309 14.45 -8.69 -5.20
C PRO A 309 14.10 -7.21 -5.40
N SER A 310 15.10 -6.34 -5.60
CA SER A 310 14.89 -4.90 -5.78
C SER A 310 14.61 -4.48 -7.24
N ARG A 311 14.89 -5.34 -8.23
CA ARG A 311 14.65 -5.03 -9.65
C ARG A 311 13.18 -5.19 -10.05
N ALA A 312 12.43 -5.95 -9.26
CA ALA A 312 10.98 -5.95 -9.16
C ALA A 312 10.31 -4.59 -9.42
N THR A 313 10.75 -3.57 -8.69
CA THR A 313 10.18 -2.22 -8.73
C THR A 313 10.63 -1.43 -9.96
N GLU A 314 11.69 -1.85 -10.62
CA GLU A 314 12.16 -1.33 -11.91
C GLU A 314 11.28 -1.88 -13.04
N HIS A 315 10.83 -3.15 -12.95
CA HIS A 315 9.91 -3.76 -13.91
C HIS A 315 8.52 -3.09 -13.95
N VAL A 316 7.92 -2.76 -12.79
CA VAL A 316 6.65 -1.99 -12.75
C VAL A 316 6.80 -0.52 -13.13
N ASN A 317 8.02 0.01 -13.19
CA ASN A 317 8.33 1.37 -13.65
C ASN A 317 9.12 1.39 -14.96
N MET A 318 9.06 0.32 -15.76
CA MET A 318 9.70 0.31 -17.07
C MET A 318 9.06 1.39 -17.93
N LEU A 319 9.83 2.46 -18.17
CA LEU A 319 9.44 3.44 -19.14
C LEU A 319 9.44 2.74 -20.50
N VAL A 320 8.32 2.83 -21.19
CA VAL A 320 8.15 2.26 -22.53
C VAL A 320 9.04 3.00 -23.54
N ALA A 321 9.35 4.27 -23.27
CA ALA A 321 10.18 5.14 -24.10
C ALA A 321 11.19 5.93 -23.25
N ASN A 322 12.30 6.34 -23.85
CA ASN A 322 13.17 7.36 -23.28
C ASN A 322 12.41 8.68 -23.08
N THR A 323 12.71 9.41 -22.01
CA THR A 323 12.15 10.72 -21.71
C THR A 323 13.28 11.75 -21.59
N GLU A 324 12.95 13.04 -21.62
CA GLU A 324 13.94 14.12 -21.50
C GLU A 324 14.80 14.03 -20.22
N THR A 325 14.24 13.42 -19.17
CA THR A 325 14.86 13.34 -17.85
C THR A 325 15.37 11.95 -17.47
N ARG A 326 15.04 10.91 -18.25
CA ARG A 326 15.32 9.52 -17.89
C ARG A 326 15.27 8.58 -19.08
N GLN A 327 16.27 7.71 -19.22
CA GLN A 327 16.28 6.61 -20.18
C GLN A 327 15.36 5.47 -19.74
N ARG A 328 14.85 4.70 -20.69
CA ARG A 328 14.07 3.49 -20.40
C ARG A 328 14.90 2.46 -19.64
N ASN A 329 14.25 1.76 -18.70
CA ASN A 329 14.92 0.70 -17.95
C ASN A 329 14.88 -0.56 -18.83
N LEU A 330 16.04 -1.17 -19.09
CA LEU A 330 16.17 -2.54 -19.61
C LEU A 330 16.65 -3.47 -18.51
#